data_AF-Q6YXS9-F1
#
_entry.id   AF-Q6YXS9-F1
#
_cell.length_a   1.000
_cell.length_b   1.000
_cell.length_c   1.000
_cell.angle_alpha   90.00
_cell.angle_beta   90.00
_cell.angle_gamma   90.00
#
_symmetry.space_group_name_H-M   'P 1'
#
loop_
_entity.id
_entity.type
_entity.pdbx_description
1 polymer ?
#
loop_
_entity_poly.entity_id
_entity_poly.type
_entity_poly.pdbx_seq_one_letter_code
_entity_poly.pdbx_strand_id
1 'polypeptide(L)' 'MVSSKSFKEDYEQLLKDAQDIPQRTGCIVNALAIHPITGKCHEVIVDNTNNYYVSAPIEMTTSPPI' A
#
# COMPACT_ATOMS: atom_id res chain seq x y z
N MET A 1 -3.95 -25.85 -0.42
CA MET A 1 -5.09 -24.93 -0.60
C MET A 1 -4.50 -23.57 -0.94
N VAL A 2 -4.54 -23.18 -2.21
CA VAL A 2 -4.20 -21.80 -2.58
C VAL A 2 -5.41 -20.97 -2.17
N SER A 3 -5.23 -20.00 -1.27
CA SER A 3 -6.28 -19.07 -0.88
C SER A 3 -6.93 -18.53 -2.16
N SER A 4 -8.24 -18.74 -2.33
CA SER A 4 -8.99 -18.27 -3.51
C SER A 4 -9.19 -16.76 -3.52
N LYS A 5 -8.64 -16.04 -2.53
CA LYS A 5 -8.73 -14.59 -2.45
C LYS A 5 -7.88 -13.96 -3.55
N SER A 6 -8.48 -13.02 -4.23
CA SER A 6 -7.81 -12.17 -5.21
C SER A 6 -6.85 -11.20 -4.50
N PHE A 7 -5.78 -10.79 -5.19
CA PHE A 7 -4.88 -9.74 -4.70
C PHE A 7 -5.65 -8.49 -4.24
N LYS A 8 -6.76 -8.17 -4.91
CA LYS A 8 -7.63 -7.04 -4.56
C LYS A 8 -8.23 -7.20 -3.16
N GLU A 9 -8.72 -8.38 -2.80
CA GLU A 9 -9.30 -8.63 -1.47
C GLU A 9 -8.23 -8.54 -0.37
N ASP A 10 -7.04 -9.08 -0.61
CA ASP A 10 -5.92 -8.99 0.34
C ASP A 10 -5.42 -7.54 0.47
N TYR A 11 -5.38 -6.80 -0.63
CA TYR A 11 -5.03 -5.37 -0.64
C TYR A 11 -6.06 -4.52 0.13
N GLU A 12 -7.36 -4.74 -0.08
CA GLU A 12 -8.42 -4.03 0.65
C GLU A 12 -8.38 -4.35 2.15
N GLN A 13 -8.03 -5.57 2.54
CA GLN A 13 -7.86 -5.93 3.95
C GLN A 13 -6.64 -5.24 4.55
N LEU A 14 -5.50 -5.23 3.85
CA LEU A 14 -4.30 -4.51 4.28
C LEU A 14 -4.60 -3.03 4.55
N LEU A 15 -5.36 -2.38 3.66
CA LEU A 15 -5.73 -0.96 3.84
C LEU A 15 -6.61 -0.72 5.07
N LYS A 16 -7.55 -1.63 5.36
CA LYS A 16 -8.38 -1.55 6.58
C LYS A 16 -7.53 -1.68 7.84
N ASP A 17 -6.63 -2.66 7.86
CA ASP A 17 -5.74 -2.91 8.99
C ASP A 17 -4.77 -1.73 9.21
N ALA A 18 -4.24 -1.17 8.11
CA ALA A 18 -3.37 0.00 8.14
C ALA A 18 -4.08 1.27 8.61
N GLN A 19 -5.41 1.36 8.49
CA GLN A 19 -6.19 2.49 8.98
C GLN A 19 -6.54 2.40 10.48
N ASP A 20 -6.72 1.19 11.01
CA ASP A 20 -7.03 0.99 12.43
C ASP A 20 -5.86 1.42 13.34
N ILE A 21 -4.62 1.23 12.89
CA ILE A 21 -3.42 1.53 13.67
C ILE A 21 -3.28 3.05 13.96
N PRO A 22 -3.30 3.97 12.98
CA PRO A 22 -3.24 5.41 13.22
C PRO A 22 -4.36 5.93 14.11
N GLN A 23 -5.58 5.39 13.99
CA GLN A 23 -6.71 5.79 14.83
C GLN A 23 -6.49 5.46 16.31
N ARG A 24 -5.87 4.31 16.60
CA ARG A 24 -5.63 3.86 17.97
C ARG A 24 -4.37 4.44 18.60
N THR A 25 -3.35 4.72 17.79
CA THR A 25 -1.99 5.01 18.28
C THR A 25 -1.51 6.43 17.96
N GLY A 26 -2.14 7.12 17.01
CA GLY A 26 -1.64 8.37 16.45
C GLY A 26 -0.39 8.21 15.58
N CYS A 27 0.08 6.98 15.32
CA CYS A 27 1.22 6.73 14.45
C CYS A 27 0.86 6.91 12.97
N ILE A 28 1.85 7.26 12.16
CA ILE A 28 1.76 7.20 10.70
C ILE A 28 2.19 5.80 10.26
N VAL A 29 1.40 5.17 9.41
CA VAL A 29 1.65 3.82 8.88
C VAL A 29 1.96 3.89 7.40
N ASN A 30 2.95 3.11 6.97
CA ASN A 30 3.21 2.86 5.57
C ASN A 30 2.77 1.44 5.22
N ALA A 31 1.82 1.30 4.30
CA ALA A 31 1.31 0.02 3.83
C ALA A 31 1.85 -0.27 2.42
N LEU A 32 2.57 -1.38 2.28
CA LEU A 32 3.13 -1.82 1.01
C LEU A 32 2.49 -3.15 0.58
N ALA A 33 1.88 -3.16 -0.59
CA ALA A 33 1.42 -4.38 -1.25
C ALA A 33 2.14 -4.58 -2.57
N ILE A 34 2.65 -5.79 -2.79
CA ILE A 34 3.33 -6.17 -4.04
C ILE A 34 2.43 -7.15 -4.77
N HIS A 35 1.99 -6.78 -5.97
CA HIS A 35 1.13 -7.64 -6.78
C HIS A 35 1.89 -8.91 -7.19
N PRO A 36 1.44 -10.12 -6.80
CA PRO A 36 2.25 -11.35 -6.92
C PRO A 36 2.56 -11.74 -8.37
N ILE A 37 1.68 -11.39 -9.32
CA ILE A 37 1.86 -11.67 -10.75
C ILE A 37 2.65 -10.57 -11.47
N THR A 38 2.28 -9.30 -11.28
CA THR A 38 2.83 -8.18 -12.06
C THR A 38 4.07 -7.56 -11.41
N GLY A 39 4.36 -7.88 -10.15
CA GLY A 39 5.43 -7.26 -9.36
C GLY A 39 5.21 -5.79 -9.03
N LYS A 40 4.04 -5.22 -9.37
CA LYS A 40 3.74 -3.80 -9.12
C LYS A 40 3.62 -3.54 -7.62
N CYS A 41 4.34 -2.53 -7.15
CA CYS A 41 4.25 -2.04 -5.77
C CYS A 41 3.13 -1.01 -5.64
N HIS A 42 2.31 -1.19 -4.62
CA HIS A 42 1.27 -0.27 -4.19
C HIS A 42 1.62 0.16 -2.77
N GLU A 43 2.17 1.36 -2.64
CA GLU A 43 2.56 1.95 -1.37
C GLU A 43 1.56 3.04 -0.98
N VAL A 44 1.07 3.01 0.26
CA VAL A 44 0.10 3.97 0.78
C VAL A 44 0.54 4.42 2.17
N ILE A 45 0.61 5.73 2.36
CA ILE A 45 0.85 6.34 3.67
C ILE A 45 -0.50 6.65 4.29
N VAL A 46 -0.76 6.08 5.46
CA VAL A 46 -1.99 6.25 6.22
C VAL A 46 -1.66 6.97 7.52
N ASP A 47 -2.27 8.12 7.74
CA ASP A 47 -2.17 8.85 8.99
C ASP A 47 -3.56 9.05 9.62
N ASN A 48 -3.60 9.73 10.77
CA ASN A 48 -4.85 9.99 11.50
C ASN A 48 -5.63 11.21 10.97
N THR A 49 -5.05 11.96 10.03
CA THR A 49 -5.85 12.90 9.25
C THR A 49 -6.64 12.09 8.24
N ASN A 50 -7.91 12.38 8.07
CA ASN A 50 -8.87 11.56 7.32
C ASN A 50 -8.61 11.54 5.79
N ASN A 51 -7.36 11.74 5.36
CA ASN A 51 -6.87 11.78 3.99
C ASN A 51 -5.90 10.62 3.79
N TYR A 52 -6.36 9.56 3.12
CA TYR A 52 -5.45 8.60 2.51
C TYR A 52 -4.65 9.34 1.43
N TYR A 53 -3.40 9.70 1.72
CA TYR A 53 -2.50 10.15 0.68
C TYR A 53 -2.11 8.90 -0.14
N VAL A 54 -2.82 8.71 -1.25
CA VAL A 54 -2.48 7.74 -2.28
C VAL A 54 -1.15 8.20 -2.89
N SER A 55 -0.06 7.50 -2.58
CA SER A 55 1.25 7.81 -3.17
C SER A 55 1.15 7.65 -4.69
N ALA A 56 1.55 8.70 -5.40
CA ALA A 56 1.70 8.69 -6.83
C ALA A 56 2.61 7.53 -7.26
N PRO A 57 2.36 6.90 -8.42
CA PRO A 57 3.21 5.83 -8.92
C PRO A 57 4.65 6.33 -9.00
N ILE A 58 5.55 5.64 -8.33
CA ILE A 58 6.99 5.86 -8.49
C ILE A 58 7.32 5.35 -9.89
N GLU A 59 7.35 6.24 -10.89
CA GLU A 59 7.98 5.94 -12.17
C GLU A 59 9.47 5.77 -11.88
N MET A 60 9.94 4.53 -11.80
CA MET A 60 11.37 4.24 -11.82
C MET A 60 11.92 4.67 -13.18
N THR A 61 12.32 5.93 -13.30
CA THR A 61 13.03 6.42 -14.47
C THR A 61 14.45 5.86 -14.41
N THR A 62 14.67 4.76 -15.11
CA THR A 62 16.02 4.29 -15.45
C THR A 62 16.61 5.22 -16.51
N SER A 63 17.07 6.41 -16.12
CA SER A 63 17.99 7.17 -16.96
C SER A 63 19.43 6.73 -16.61
N PRO A 64 20.17 6.15 -17.57
CA PRO A 64 21.59 5.89 -17.35
C PRO A 64 22.35 7.22 -17.28
N PRO A 65 23.40 7.31 -16.43
CA PRO A 65 24.26 8.50 -16.41
C PRO A 65 25.00 8.63 -17.76
N ILE A 66 25.07 9.87 -18.27
CA ILE A 66 25.89 10.27 -19.43
C ILE A 66 27.35 10.38 -19.00
#